data_AF-A0A1G9XJM8-F1
#
_entry.id   AF-A0A1G9XJM8-F1
#
_cell.length_a   1.000
_cell.length_b   1.000
_cell.length_c   1.000
_cell.angle_alpha   90.00
_cell.angle_beta   90.00
_cell.angle_gamma   90.00
#
_symmetry.space_group_name_H-M   'P 1'
#
loop_
_entity.id
_entity.type
_entity.pdbx_description
1 polymer ?
#
loop_
_entity_poly.entity_id
_entity_poly.type
_entity_poly.pdbx_seq_one_letter_code
_entity_poly.pdbx_strand_id
1 'polypeptide(L)'
;MPNGFLLLYIIGINIAEWVLMGIDKRRAVNHQWRISEKTLWIGALIGGAAGGVAGMYTFRHKTRHFKFRLGMPVLFIIHLYLIVQWKG
;
A
#
# COMPACT_ATOMS: atom_id res chain seq x y z
N MET A 1 16.19 -16.51 7.88
CA MET A 1 15.47 -15.59 8.79
C MET A 1 15.60 -14.20 8.22
N PRO A 2 14.50 -13.46 7.94
CA PRO A 2 14.62 -12.10 7.42
C PRO A 2 15.41 -11.24 8.41
N ASN A 3 16.43 -10.55 7.92
CA ASN A 3 17.34 -9.72 8.73
C ASN A 3 16.52 -8.64 9.45
N GLY A 4 16.82 -8.31 10.72
CA GLY A 4 16.04 -7.32 11.48
C GLY A 4 15.86 -5.96 10.77
N PHE A 5 16.84 -5.56 9.96
CA PHE A 5 16.77 -4.39 9.09
C PHE A 5 15.68 -4.47 8.01
N LEU A 6 15.47 -5.64 7.42
CA LEU A 6 14.41 -5.88 6.42
C LEU A 6 13.02 -5.75 7.06
N LEU A 7 12.84 -6.27 8.28
CA LEU A 7 11.59 -6.14 9.03
C LEU A 7 11.29 -4.68 9.36
N LEU A 8 12.28 -3.91 9.83
CA LEU A 8 12.13 -2.48 10.11
C LEU A 8 11.78 -1.69 8.84
N TYR A 9 12.43 -2.00 7.72
CA TYR A 9 12.12 -1.38 6.43
C TYR A 9 10.67 -1.67 6.01
N ILE A 10 10.24 -2.93 6.06
CA ILE A 10 8.87 -3.35 5.70
C ILE A 10 7.84 -2.67 6.63
N ILE A 11 8.08 -2.63 7.93
CA ILE A 11 7.15 -1.96 8.85
C ILE A 11 7.09 -0.46 8.57
N GLY A 12 8.24 0.18 8.37
CA GLY A 12 8.33 1.62 8.07
C GLY A 12 7.58 2.00 6.79
N ILE A 13 7.78 1.24 5.71
CA ILE A 13 7.12 1.53 4.42
C ILE A 13 5.60 1.32 4.49
N ASN A 14 5.13 0.30 5.22
CA ASN A 14 3.70 0.08 5.42
C ASN A 14 3.05 1.19 6.25
N ILE A 15 3.71 1.66 7.31
CA ILE A 15 3.21 2.80 8.09
C ILE A 15 3.19 4.07 7.24
N ALA A 16 4.24 4.34 6.46
CA ALA A 16 4.31 5.50 5.59
C ALA A 16 3.16 5.52 4.57
N GLU A 17 2.87 4.37 3.94
CA GLU A 17 1.80 4.26 2.96
C GLU A 17 0.40 4.41 3.60
N TRP A 18 0.21 3.86 4.81
CA TRP A 18 -1.01 4.05 5.58
C TRP A 18 -1.25 5.54 5.91
N VAL A 19 -0.20 6.24 6.35
CA VAL A 19 -0.26 7.68 6.66
C VAL A 19 -0.54 8.50 5.40
N LEU A 20 0.09 8.18 4.27
CA LEU A 20 -0.16 8.87 2.99
C LEU A 20 -1.64 8.77 2.59
N MET A 21 -2.28 7.62 2.77
CA MET A 21 -3.72 7.48 2.55
C MET A 21 -4.57 8.33 3.51
N GLY A 22 -4.18 8.42 4.78
CA GLY A 22 -4.85 9.29 5.75
C GLY A 22 -4.73 10.77 5.38
N ILE A 23 -3.55 11.19 4.91
CA ILE A 23 -3.30 12.55 4.40
C ILE A 23 -4.13 12.80 3.15
N ASP A 24 -4.21 11.85 2.21
CA ASP A 24 -5.04 11.97 1.00
C ASP A 24 -6.51 12.19 1.37
N LYS A 25 -7.04 11.46 2.37
CA LYS A 25 -8.41 11.68 2.88
C LYS A 25 -8.58 13.07 3.49
N ARG A 26 -7.64 13.53 4.32
CA ARG A 26 -7.68 14.89 4.90
C ARG A 26 -7.64 15.96 3.80
N ARG A 27 -6.81 15.79 2.78
CA ARG A 27 -6.74 16.71 1.63
C ARG A 27 -8.03 16.71 0.82
N ALA A 28 -8.66 15.55 0.64
CA ALA A 28 -9.96 15.45 -0.02
C ALA A 28 -11.08 16.19 0.74
N VAL A 29 -11.06 16.14 2.08
CA VAL A 29 -12.00 16.89 2.94
C VAL A 29 -11.72 18.39 2.88
N ASN A 30 -10.45 18.80 2.88
CA ASN A 30 -10.06 20.21 2.86
C ASN A 30 -10.03 20.84 1.45
N HIS A 31 -10.56 20.15 0.42
CA HIS A 31 -10.54 20.57 -0.99
C HIS A 31 -9.13 20.94 -1.52
N GLN A 32 -8.12 20.29 -0.96
CA GLN A 32 -6.72 20.46 -1.35
C GLN A 32 -6.35 19.50 -2.48
N TRP A 33 -5.20 19.74 -3.12
CA TRP A 33 -4.70 18.90 -4.19
C TRP A 33 -4.48 17.45 -3.72
N ARG A 34 -5.18 16.51 -4.35
CA ARG A 34 -5.17 15.08 -4.00
C ARG A 34 -3.84 14.43 -4.36
N ILE A 35 -3.42 13.45 -3.59
CA ILE A 35 -2.21 12.68 -3.88
C ILE A 35 -2.48 11.81 -5.11
N SER A 36 -1.55 11.88 -6.06
CA SER A 36 -1.63 11.12 -7.30
C SER A 36 -1.60 9.63 -7.02
N GLU A 37 -2.48 8.88 -7.70
CA GLU A 37 -2.57 7.42 -7.55
C GLU A 37 -1.22 6.73 -7.75
N LYS A 38 -0.38 7.27 -8.65
CA LYS A 38 0.97 6.74 -8.92
C LYS A 38 1.85 6.67 -7.67
N THR A 39 1.78 7.66 -6.77
CA THR A 39 2.63 7.68 -5.57
C THR A 39 2.25 6.54 -4.61
N LEU A 40 0.95 6.28 -4.47
CA LEU A 40 0.44 5.17 -3.66
C LEU A 40 0.81 3.82 -4.32
N TRP A 41 0.68 3.71 -5.64
CA TRP A 41 1.12 2.50 -6.36
C TRP A 41 2.61 2.22 -6.22
N ILE A 42 3.46 3.26 -6.31
CA ILE A 42 4.90 3.11 -6.11
C ILE A 42 5.19 2.62 -4.69
N GLY A 43 4.53 3.19 -3.67
CA GLY A 43 4.61 2.74 -2.27
C GLY A 43 4.28 1.25 -2.11
N ALA A 44 3.17 0.83 -2.74
CA ALA A 44 2.75 -0.56 -2.70
C ALA A 44 3.78 -1.48 -3.35
N LEU A 45 4.39 -1.04 -4.46
CA LEU A 45 5.36 -1.80 -5.24
C LEU A 45 6.71 -1.97 -4.53
N ILE A 46 7.11 -1.00 -3.71
CA ILE A 46 8.35 -1.04 -2.91
C ILE A 46 8.18 -1.76 -1.56
N GLY A 47 6.97 -2.22 -1.23
CA GLY A 47 6.71 -3.08 -0.07
C GLY A 47 5.68 -2.56 0.94
N GLY A 48 5.02 -1.44 0.66
CA GLY A 48 3.98 -0.87 1.54
C GLY A 48 2.56 -1.38 1.25
N ALA A 49 2.40 -2.35 0.34
CA ALA A 49 1.08 -2.80 -0.13
C ALA A 49 0.13 -3.18 1.02
N ALA A 50 0.64 -3.76 2.11
CA ALA A 50 -0.21 -4.10 3.26
C ALA A 50 -0.72 -2.85 4.00
N GLY A 51 0.11 -1.83 4.15
CA GLY A 51 -0.21 -0.52 4.73
C GLY A 51 -1.15 0.30 3.85
N GLY A 52 -0.95 0.22 2.53
CA GLY A 52 -1.86 0.76 1.53
C GLY A 52 -3.24 0.10 1.59
N VAL A 53 -3.32 -1.23 1.62
CA VAL A 53 -4.59 -1.95 1.79
C VAL A 53 -5.25 -1.57 3.12
N ALA A 54 -4.49 -1.59 4.22
CA ALA A 54 -4.98 -1.23 5.55
C ALA A 54 -5.52 0.22 5.58
N GLY A 55 -4.82 1.15 4.95
CA GLY A 55 -5.23 2.56 4.85
C GLY A 55 -6.53 2.69 4.08
N MET A 56 -6.70 1.93 3.01
CA MET A 56 -7.88 1.97 2.16
C MET A 56 -9.13 1.54 2.94
N TYR A 57 -9.02 0.45 3.71
CA TYR A 57 -10.10 -0.04 4.57
C TYR A 57 -10.35 0.88 5.78
N THR A 58 -9.30 1.36 6.43
CA THR A 58 -9.39 2.23 7.63
C THR A 58 -10.05 3.57 7.28
N PHE A 59 -9.57 4.22 6.24
CA PHE A 59 -10.06 5.53 5.85
C PHE A 59 -11.34 5.45 5.00
N ARG A 60 -11.73 4.25 4.54
CA ARG A 60 -12.81 3.99 3.56
C ARG A 60 -12.70 4.93 2.36
N HIS A 61 -11.48 5.32 2.01
CA HIS A 61 -11.18 6.31 0.99
C HIS A 61 -10.66 5.60 -0.26
N LYS A 62 -11.14 6.00 -1.45
CA LYS A 62 -10.80 5.38 -2.75
C LYS A 62 -11.08 3.86 -2.88
N THR A 63 -12.02 3.29 -2.11
CA THR A 63 -12.50 1.91 -2.30
C THR A 63 -13.33 1.68 -3.57
N ARG A 64 -13.70 2.75 -4.31
CA ARG A 64 -14.44 2.69 -5.58
C ARG A 64 -13.57 2.69 -6.83
N HIS A 65 -12.27 3.01 -6.73
CA HIS A 65 -11.38 2.90 -7.88
C HIS A 65 -11.02 1.43 -8.09
N PHE A 66 -11.61 0.82 -9.13
CA PHE A 66 -11.47 -0.60 -9.47
C PHE A 66 -10.00 -1.06 -9.54
N LYS A 67 -9.10 -0.18 -10.02
CA LYS A 67 -7.66 -0.40 -10.08
C LYS A 67 -7.05 -0.65 -8.69
N PHE A 68 -7.45 0.10 -7.66
CA PHE A 68 -6.95 -0.08 -6.30
C PHE A 68 -7.57 -1.29 -5.60
N ARG A 69 -8.88 -1.51 -5.81
CA ARG A 69 -9.61 -2.61 -5.17
C ARG A 69 -9.12 -3.99 -5.64
N LEU A 70 -8.86 -4.17 -6.93
CA LEU A 70 -8.32 -5.43 -7.44
C LEU A 70 -6.79 -5.44 -7.46
N GLY A 71 -6.17 -4.34 -7.87
CA GLY A 71 -4.75 -4.31 -8.19
C GLY A 71 -3.82 -4.52 -7.00
N MET A 72 -4.12 -3.92 -5.83
CA MET A 72 -3.33 -4.15 -4.61
C MET A 72 -3.41 -5.60 -4.11
N PRO A 73 -4.59 -6.20 -3.90
CA PRO A 73 -4.66 -7.61 -3.49
C PRO A 73 -4.13 -8.57 -4.54
N VAL A 74 -4.29 -8.28 -5.84
CA VAL A 74 -3.69 -9.10 -6.91
C VAL A 74 -2.17 -9.03 -6.89
N LEU A 75 -1.57 -7.83 -6.72
CA LEU A 75 -0.12 -7.69 -6.54
C LEU A 75 0.39 -8.43 -5.31
N PHE A 76 -0.35 -8.36 -4.19
CA PHE A 76 -0.01 -9.08 -2.98
C PHE A 76 -0.02 -10.60 -3.20
N ILE A 77 -1.04 -11.13 -3.89
CA ILE A 77 -1.12 -12.55 -4.26
C ILE A 77 0.02 -12.94 -5.22
N ILE A 78 0.35 -12.12 -6.20
CA ILE A 78 1.48 -12.36 -7.12
C ILE A 78 2.80 -12.41 -6.35
N HIS A 79 3.04 -11.48 -5.43
CA HIS A 79 4.24 -11.49 -4.59
C HIS A 79 4.32 -12.76 -3.73
N LEU A 80 3.20 -13.16 -3.13
CA LEU A 80 3.11 -14.39 -2.35
C LEU A 80 3.38 -15.63 -3.20
N TYR A 81 2.83 -15.67 -4.42
CA TYR A 81 3.04 -16.77 -5.35
C TYR A 81 4.50 -16.87 -5.81
N LEU A 82 5.13 -15.74 -6.15
CA LEU A 82 6.55 -15.67 -6.49
C LEU A 82 7.44 -16.11 -5.33
N ILE A 83 7.15 -15.67 -4.09
CA ILE A 83 7.88 -16.09 -2.90
C ILE A 83 7.73 -17.59 -2.63
N VAL A 84 6.53 -18.15 -2.80
CA VAL A 84 6.29 -19.58 -2.61
C VAL A 84 6.98 -20.41 -3.68
N GLN A 85 7.01 -19.94 -4.93
CA GLN A 85 7.74 -20.58 -6.03
C GLN A 85 9.26 -20.38 -5.92
N TRP A 86 9.72 -19.40 -5.15
CA TRP A 86 11.13 -19.22 -4.77
C TRP A 86 11.52 -20.23 -3.67
N LYS A 87 11.32 -21.51 -3.96
CA LYS A 87 12.02 -22.64 -3.36
C LYS A 87 12.77 -23.36 -4.50
N GLY A 88 13.76 -22.67 -5.06
CA GLY A 88 14.71 -23.18 -6.04
C GLY A 88 16.09 -22.76 -5.61
#